data_AF-A0A9D9P9N9-F1
#
_entry.id   AF-A0A9D9P9N9-F1
#
_cell.length_a   1.000
_cell.length_b   1.000
_cell.length_c   1.000
_cell.angle_alpha   90.00
_cell.angle_beta   90.00
_cell.angle_gamma   90.00
#
_symmetry.space_group_name_H-M   'P 1'
#
loop_
_entity.id
_entity.type
_entity.pdbx_description
1 polymer ?
#
loop_
_entity_poly.entity_id
_entity_poly.type
_entity_poly.pdbx_seq_one_letter_code
_entity_poly.pdbx_strand_id
1 'polypeptide(L)'
;MPEEIRAVRQRAPTPEEEALHRWFEEQEKDPPKLLEEGAKRIISLVSALFSVVFGTLALADNPLPVYLTQLPVRVLGVVAVLAYPVALLAALVVVLPGAYRYAVASRTQRLAAFRALMRRKVIGLRVALFAFALRSVAFAALFLVVLWG
;
A
#
# COMPACT_ATOMS: atom_id res chain seq x y z
N MET A 1 -6.53 34.05 -46.95
CA MET A 1 -7.26 32.76 -46.97
C MET A 1 -7.24 32.21 -45.54
N PRO A 2 -8.37 32.09 -44.85
CA PRO A 2 -8.40 31.48 -43.53
C PRO A 2 -8.29 29.96 -43.67
N GLU A 3 -7.37 29.36 -42.92
CA GLU A 3 -7.18 27.91 -42.85
C GLU A 3 -8.44 27.26 -42.27
N GLU A 4 -9.17 26.51 -43.11
CA GLU A 4 -10.23 25.63 -42.65
C GLU A 4 -9.63 24.63 -41.66
N ILE A 5 -10.06 24.74 -40.39
CA ILE A 5 -9.81 23.73 -39.37
C ILE A 5 -10.42 22.43 -39.89
N ARG A 6 -9.57 21.57 -40.45
CA ARG A 6 -9.95 20.29 -41.01
C ARG A 6 -10.57 19.48 -39.88
N ALA A 7 -11.89 19.35 -39.89
CA ALA A 7 -12.61 18.53 -38.94
C ALA A 7 -12.02 17.12 -39.00
N VAL A 8 -11.24 16.76 -37.97
CA VAL A 8 -10.75 15.41 -37.78
C VAL A 8 -12.01 14.57 -37.62
N ARG A 9 -12.43 13.86 -38.67
CA ARG A 9 -13.53 12.90 -38.59
C ARG A 9 -13.11 11.89 -37.53
N GLN A 10 -13.65 12.03 -36.33
CA GLN A 10 -13.49 11.03 -35.29
C GLN A 10 -14.07 9.75 -35.87
N ARG A 11 -13.19 8.79 -36.15
CA ARG A 11 -13.58 7.41 -36.43
C ARG A 11 -14.48 6.98 -35.28
N ALA A 12 -15.58 6.29 -35.57
CA ALA A 12 -16.38 5.66 -34.54
C ALA A 12 -15.46 4.81 -33.65
N PRO A 13 -15.46 5.01 -32.31
CA PRO A 13 -14.60 4.25 -31.42
C PRO A 13 -14.79 2.75 -31.65
N THR A 14 -13.68 2.03 -31.68
CA THR A 14 -13.74 0.57 -31.68
C THR A 14 -14.27 0.07 -30.33
N PRO A 15 -14.87 -1.14 -30.27
CA PRO A 15 -15.35 -1.71 -29.00
C PRO A 15 -14.26 -1.78 -27.91
N GLU A 16 -13.00 -1.99 -28.29
CA GLU A 16 -11.86 -1.99 -27.37
C GLU A 16 -11.55 -0.58 -26.82
N GLU A 17 -11.61 0.45 -27.66
CA GLU A 17 -11.42 1.84 -27.24
C GLU A 17 -12.53 2.30 -26.29
N GLU A 18 -13.78 1.90 -26.53
CA GLU A 18 -14.88 2.18 -25.61
C GLU A 18 -14.72 1.44 -24.27
N ALA A 19 -14.27 0.20 -24.29
CA ALA A 19 -14.00 -0.57 -23.08
C ALA A 19 -12.87 0.06 -22.26
N LEU A 20 -11.80 0.50 -22.93
CA LEU A 20 -10.69 1.21 -22.31
C LEU A 20 -11.16 2.54 -21.70
N HIS A 21 -11.98 3.30 -22.43
CA HIS A 21 -12.51 4.57 -21.93
C HIS A 21 -13.39 4.37 -20.68
N ARG A 22 -14.31 3.39 -20.74
CA ARG A 22 -15.15 3.01 -19.59
C ARG A 22 -14.31 2.57 -18.39
N TRP A 23 -13.24 1.81 -18.61
CA TRP A 23 -12.33 1.41 -17.55
C TRP A 23 -11.67 2.62 -16.88
N PHE A 24 -11.18 3.59 -17.65
CA PHE A 24 -10.61 4.83 -17.08
C PHE A 24 -11.66 5.66 -16.33
N GLU A 25 -12.87 5.81 -16.87
CA GLU A 25 -13.97 6.50 -16.17
C GLU A 25 -14.31 5.82 -14.84
N GLU A 26 -14.28 4.49 -14.77
CA GLU A 26 -14.48 3.75 -13.52
C GLU A 26 -13.37 4.00 -12.49
N GLN A 27 -12.11 4.05 -12.93
CA GLN A 27 -10.98 4.38 -12.04
C GLN A 27 -11.04 5.85 -11.57
N GLU A 28 -11.54 6.77 -12.40
CA GLU A 28 -11.66 8.19 -12.08
C GLU A 28 -12.81 8.52 -11.12
N LYS A 29 -13.81 7.63 -10.98
CA LYS A 29 -14.97 7.86 -10.09
C LYS A 29 -14.60 7.96 -8.62
N ASP A 30 -13.70 7.10 -8.12
CA ASP A 30 -13.24 7.15 -6.72
C ASP A 30 -11.76 6.72 -6.55
N PRO A 31 -10.81 7.53 -7.04
CA PRO A 31 -9.38 7.24 -6.94
C PRO A 31 -8.87 7.04 -5.50
N PRO A 32 -9.34 7.80 -4.48
CA PRO A 32 -8.93 7.60 -3.09
C PRO A 32 -9.29 6.23 -2.53
N LYS A 33 -10.45 5.67 -2.90
CA LYS A 33 -10.95 4.40 -2.35
C LYS A 33 -10.06 3.22 -2.69
N LEU A 34 -9.58 3.13 -3.93
CA LEU A 34 -8.67 2.06 -4.35
C LEU A 34 -7.35 2.09 -3.56
N LEU A 35 -6.82 3.29 -3.28
CA LEU A 35 -5.61 3.44 -2.46
C LEU A 35 -5.86 3.02 -1.00
N GLU A 36 -7.03 3.36 -0.45
CA GLU A 36 -7.42 2.96 0.89
C GLU A 36 -7.64 1.46 1.02
N GLU A 37 -8.26 0.81 0.03
CA GLU A 37 -8.42 -0.64 -0.01
C GLU A 37 -7.07 -1.34 -0.05
N GLY A 38 -6.14 -0.86 -0.88
CA GLY A 38 -4.76 -1.35 -0.90
C GLY A 38 -4.06 -1.21 0.45
N ALA A 39 -4.18 -0.05 1.11
CA ALA A 39 -3.62 0.17 2.43
C ALA A 39 -4.25 -0.72 3.52
N LYS A 40 -5.59 -0.87 3.50
CA LYS A 40 -6.32 -1.78 4.40
C LYS A 40 -5.87 -3.23 4.21
N ARG A 41 -5.59 -3.64 2.98
CA ARG A 41 -5.05 -4.98 2.69
C ARG A 41 -3.67 -5.18 3.32
N ILE A 42 -2.76 -4.21 3.20
CA ILE A 42 -1.44 -4.27 3.85
C ILE A 42 -1.59 -4.36 5.38
N ILE A 43 -2.46 -3.53 5.97
CA ILE A 43 -2.73 -3.56 7.41
C ILE A 43 -3.23 -4.94 7.85
N SER A 44 -4.19 -5.51 7.11
CA SER A 44 -4.74 -6.83 7.38
C SER A 44 -3.67 -7.93 7.30
N LEU A 45 -2.83 -7.94 6.27
CA LEU A 45 -1.76 -8.92 6.11
C LEU A 45 -0.72 -8.84 7.23
N VAL A 46 -0.25 -7.63 7.56
CA VAL A 46 0.74 -7.45 8.64
C VAL A 46 0.13 -7.82 10.00
N SER A 47 -1.13 -7.46 10.24
CA SER A 47 -1.81 -7.82 11.49
C SER A 47 -1.96 -9.34 11.62
N ALA A 48 -2.34 -10.03 10.54
CA ALA A 48 -2.43 -11.49 10.52
C ALA A 48 -1.07 -12.14 10.81
N LEU A 49 0.00 -11.61 10.21
CA LEU A 49 1.37 -12.07 10.49
C LEU A 49 1.73 -11.91 11.97
N PHE A 50 1.43 -10.76 12.57
CA PHE A 50 1.66 -10.54 14.00
C PHE A 50 0.80 -11.44 14.89
N SER A 51 -0.45 -11.71 14.52
CA SER A 51 -1.26 -12.70 15.24
C SER A 51 -0.62 -14.09 15.22
N VAL A 52 -0.02 -14.50 14.11
CA VAL A 52 0.72 -15.77 14.03
C VAL A 52 1.95 -15.72 14.92
N VAL A 53 2.80 -14.69 14.79
CA VAL A 53 4.04 -14.56 15.57
C VAL A 53 3.78 -14.49 17.07
N PHE A 54 2.84 -13.65 17.51
CA PHE A 54 2.51 -13.54 18.93
C PHE A 54 1.73 -14.75 19.43
N GLY A 55 0.87 -15.34 18.59
CA GLY A 55 0.16 -16.57 18.91
C GLY A 55 1.11 -17.75 19.15
N THR A 56 2.12 -17.92 18.29
CA THR A 56 3.14 -18.96 18.49
C THR A 56 4.00 -18.71 19.72
N LEU A 57 4.38 -17.45 19.99
CA LEU A 57 5.10 -17.09 21.21
C LEU A 57 4.26 -17.31 22.48
N ALA A 58 2.96 -17.05 22.44
CA ALA A 58 2.07 -17.26 23.57
C ALA A 58 1.85 -18.75 23.89
N LEU A 59 1.94 -19.62 22.87
CA LEU A 59 1.80 -21.08 22.98
C LEU A 59 3.15 -21.79 23.17
N ALA A 60 4.27 -21.08 23.10
CA ALA A 60 5.58 -21.68 23.26
C ALA A 60 5.81 -22.11 24.72
N ASP A 61 6.16 -23.38 24.91
CA ASP A 61 6.53 -23.91 26.22
C ASP A 61 7.75 -23.18 26.80
N ASN A 62 7.81 -23.08 28.12
CA ASN A 62 9.01 -22.67 28.84
C ASN A 62 9.78 -23.93 29.30
N PRO A 63 11.07 -24.07 28.96
CA PRO A 63 11.92 -23.13 28.22
C PRO A 63 11.68 -23.15 26.70
N LEU A 64 11.88 -22.00 26.05
CA LEU A 64 11.77 -21.87 24.60
C LEU A 64 12.65 -22.91 23.88
N PRO A 65 12.22 -23.42 22.71
CA PRO A 65 13.02 -24.31 21.87
C PRO A 65 14.44 -23.78 21.64
N VAL A 66 15.44 -24.68 21.66
CA VAL A 66 16.87 -24.34 21.58
C VAL A 66 17.24 -23.49 20.35
N TYR A 67 16.53 -23.64 19.24
CA TYR A 67 16.77 -22.81 18.05
C TYR A 67 16.36 -21.33 18.26
N LEU A 68 15.37 -21.04 19.13
CA LEU A 68 14.96 -19.67 19.47
C LEU A 68 15.87 -19.01 20.52
N THR A 69 16.68 -19.79 21.24
CA THR A 69 17.64 -19.26 22.21
C THR A 69 18.96 -18.83 21.57
N GLN A 70 19.20 -19.22 20.31
CA GLN A 70 20.37 -18.79 19.55
C GLN A 70 20.34 -17.27 19.31
N LEU A 71 21.40 -16.59 19.72
CA LEU A 71 21.54 -15.13 19.60
C LEU A 71 21.26 -14.59 18.18
N PRO A 72 21.77 -15.22 17.09
CA PRO A 72 21.51 -14.74 15.73
C PRO A 72 20.03 -14.79 15.35
N VAL A 73 19.34 -15.90 15.69
CA VAL A 73 17.92 -16.10 15.39
C VAL A 73 17.08 -15.10 16.18
N ARG A 74 17.42 -14.86 17.45
CA ARG A 74 16.71 -13.89 18.30
C ARG A 74 16.87 -12.45 17.80
N VAL A 75 18.09 -12.03 17.46
CA VAL A 75 18.35 -10.67 16.95
C VAL A 75 17.66 -10.48 15.60
N LEU A 76 17.81 -11.42 14.67
CA LEU A 76 17.16 -11.32 13.36
C LEU A 76 15.63 -11.38 13.47
N GLY A 77 15.08 -12.20 14.37
CA GLY A 77 13.65 -12.27 14.63
C GLY A 77 13.09 -10.95 15.18
N VAL A 78 13.76 -10.34 16.15
CA VAL A 78 13.39 -9.02 16.68
C VAL A 78 13.46 -7.95 15.60
N VAL A 79 14.54 -7.93 14.82
CA VAL A 79 14.69 -6.98 13.71
C VAL A 79 13.59 -7.18 12.66
N ALA A 80 13.27 -8.43 12.29
CA ALA A 80 12.23 -8.72 11.33
C ALA A 80 10.84 -8.26 11.81
N VAL A 81 10.48 -8.57 13.07
CA VAL A 81 9.20 -8.14 13.66
C VAL A 81 9.12 -6.62 13.76
N LEU A 82 10.17 -5.96 14.28
CA LEU A 82 10.22 -4.50 14.42
C LEU A 82 10.36 -3.76 13.10
N ALA A 83 10.67 -4.45 12.01
CA ALA A 83 10.67 -3.85 10.70
C ALA A 83 9.24 -3.56 10.22
N TYR A 84 8.30 -4.51 10.35
CA TYR A 84 6.93 -4.39 9.82
C TYR A 84 6.08 -3.18 10.29
N PRO A 85 6.26 -2.60 11.50
CA PRO A 85 5.63 -1.36 11.93
C PRO A 85 5.78 -0.20 10.95
N VAL A 86 6.91 -0.12 10.24
CA VAL A 86 7.10 0.95 9.23
C VAL A 86 6.09 0.82 8.08
N ALA A 87 5.80 -0.40 7.63
CA ALA A 87 4.80 -0.64 6.61
C ALA A 87 3.39 -0.31 7.12
N LEU A 88 3.08 -0.64 8.38
CA LEU A 88 1.82 -0.29 9.04
C LEU A 88 1.63 1.22 9.17
N LEU A 89 2.63 1.93 9.66
CA LEU A 89 2.56 3.39 9.81
C LEU A 89 2.38 4.08 8.46
N ALA A 90 3.10 3.63 7.43
CA ALA A 90 2.94 4.15 6.07
C ALA A 90 1.56 3.86 5.49
N ALA A 91 0.99 2.67 5.73
CA ALA A 91 -0.37 2.33 5.31
C ALA A 91 -1.42 3.15 6.07
N LEU A 92 -1.20 3.43 7.35
CA LEU A 92 -2.10 4.25 8.17
C LEU A 92 -2.18 5.68 7.63
N VAL A 93 -1.07 6.25 7.15
CA VAL A 93 -1.04 7.58 6.51
C VAL A 93 -1.99 7.67 5.31
N VAL A 94 -2.24 6.55 4.62
CA VAL A 94 -3.18 6.47 3.49
C VAL A 94 -4.63 6.45 3.94
N VAL A 95 -4.94 5.75 5.05
CA VAL A 95 -6.31 5.59 5.56
C VAL A 95 -6.76 6.78 6.42
N LEU A 96 -5.83 7.46 7.09
CA LEU A 96 -6.14 8.61 7.94
C LEU A 96 -6.80 9.74 7.14
N PRO A 97 -7.98 10.24 7.58
CA PRO A 97 -8.59 11.41 6.95
C PRO A 97 -7.70 12.63 7.17
N GLY A 98 -7.34 13.32 6.08
CA GLY A 98 -6.59 14.56 6.16
C GLY A 98 -7.53 15.77 6.30
N ALA A 99 -7.14 16.74 7.12
CA ALA A 99 -7.84 18.02 7.20
C ALA A 99 -7.36 18.94 6.06
N TYR A 100 -8.24 19.24 5.10
CA TYR A 100 -7.94 20.18 4.01
C TYR A 100 -8.84 21.41 4.12
N ARG A 101 -8.23 22.60 4.17
CA ARG A 101 -8.94 23.87 4.09
C ARG A 101 -8.93 24.33 2.64
N TYR A 102 -10.11 24.50 2.04
CA TYR A 102 -10.25 25.04 0.68
C TYR A 102 -11.45 26.00 0.62
N ALA A 103 -11.36 27.07 -0.18
CA ALA A 103 -12.52 27.92 -0.39
C ALA A 103 -13.53 27.20 -1.29
N VAL A 104 -14.78 27.11 -0.84
CA VAL A 104 -15.86 26.40 -1.55
C VAL A 104 -16.07 27.00 -2.95
N ALA A 105 -15.86 28.30 -3.16
CA ALA A 105 -16.11 28.95 -4.45
C ALA A 105 -15.03 28.72 -5.53
N SER A 106 -13.83 28.25 -5.19
CA SER A 106 -12.72 28.15 -6.16
C SER A 106 -12.50 26.71 -6.65
N ARG A 107 -12.77 26.46 -7.95
CA ARG A 107 -12.50 25.17 -8.61
C ARG A 107 -11.01 24.82 -8.60
N THR A 108 -10.13 25.81 -8.78
CA THR A 108 -8.67 25.63 -8.78
C THR A 108 -8.14 25.21 -7.40
N GLN A 109 -8.66 25.80 -6.31
CA GLN A 109 -8.24 25.42 -4.95
C GLN A 109 -8.72 24.02 -4.56
N ARG A 110 -9.94 23.61 -4.97
CA ARG A 110 -10.43 22.24 -4.77
C ARG A 110 -9.55 21.22 -5.49
N LEU A 111 -9.17 21.48 -6.75
CA LEU A 111 -8.25 20.62 -7.50
C LEU A 111 -6.88 20.52 -6.85
N ALA A 112 -6.33 21.63 -6.35
CA ALA A 112 -5.05 21.63 -5.65
C ALA A 112 -5.10 20.81 -4.35
N ALA A 113 -6.17 20.95 -3.56
CA ALA A 113 -6.39 20.16 -2.34
C ALA A 113 -6.54 18.66 -2.65
N PHE A 114 -7.30 18.30 -3.70
CA PHE A 114 -7.44 16.91 -4.15
C PHE A 114 -6.10 16.31 -4.60
N ARG A 115 -5.31 17.02 -5.41
CA ARG A 115 -3.98 16.57 -5.83
C ARG A 115 -3.03 16.38 -4.64
N ALA A 116 -3.08 17.27 -3.64
CA ALA A 116 -2.29 17.13 -2.43
C ALA A 116 -2.68 15.89 -1.62
N LEU A 117 -3.99 15.64 -1.47
CA LEU A 117 -4.53 14.43 -0.85
C LEU A 117 -4.06 13.16 -1.56
N MET A 118 -4.23 13.11 -2.88
CA MET A 118 -3.84 11.95 -3.68
C MET A 118 -2.33 11.72 -3.62
N ARG A 119 -1.51 12.77 -3.71
CA ARG A 119 -0.04 12.64 -3.60
C ARG A 119 0.38 12.03 -2.28
N ARG A 120 -0.19 12.48 -1.15
CA ARG A 120 0.09 11.92 0.18
C ARG A 120 -0.29 10.43 0.24
N LYS A 121 -1.48 10.07 -0.24
CA LYS A 121 -1.96 8.67 -0.25
C LYS A 121 -1.09 7.77 -1.13
N VAL A 122 -0.72 8.22 -2.32
CA VAL A 122 0.15 7.47 -3.25
C VAL A 122 1.55 7.27 -2.65
N ILE A 123 2.16 8.31 -2.09
CA ILE A 123 3.47 8.21 -1.44
C ILE A 123 3.40 7.24 -0.25
N GLY A 124 2.39 7.38 0.60
CA GLY A 124 2.19 6.49 1.74
C GLY A 124 2.04 5.04 1.32
N LEU A 125 1.23 4.76 0.29
CA LEU A 125 1.02 3.41 -0.22
C LEU A 125 2.29 2.82 -0.83
N ARG A 126 3.05 3.61 -1.61
CA ARG A 126 4.32 3.17 -2.19
C ARG A 126 5.35 2.82 -1.11
N VAL A 127 5.48 3.67 -0.10
CA VAL A 127 6.37 3.40 1.04
C VAL A 127 5.90 2.15 1.78
N ALA A 128 4.60 1.98 2.01
CA ALA A 128 4.04 0.80 2.67
C ALA A 128 4.32 -0.49 1.87
N LEU A 129 4.10 -0.47 0.56
CA LEU A 129 4.34 -1.61 -0.33
C LEU A 129 5.82 -1.98 -0.37
N PHE A 130 6.71 -1.01 -0.60
CA PHE A 130 8.15 -1.26 -0.64
C PHE A 130 8.65 -1.77 0.71
N ALA A 131 8.17 -1.14 1.80
CA ALA A 131 8.48 -1.54 3.15
C ALA A 131 8.05 -2.97 3.43
N PHE A 132 6.81 -3.33 3.08
CA PHE A 132 6.25 -4.66 3.25
C PHE A 132 7.00 -5.70 2.43
N ALA A 133 7.19 -5.47 1.12
CA ALA A 133 7.84 -6.41 0.21
C ALA A 133 9.27 -6.73 0.64
N LEU A 134 10.09 -5.70 0.91
CA LEU A 134 11.47 -5.86 1.35
C LEU A 134 11.56 -6.70 2.64
N ARG A 135 10.66 -6.43 3.60
CA ARG A 135 10.63 -7.13 4.88
C ARG A 135 10.13 -8.55 4.76
N SER A 136 9.16 -8.82 3.88
CA SER A 136 8.68 -10.16 3.59
C SER A 136 9.75 -11.04 2.96
N VAL A 137 10.61 -10.47 2.09
CA VAL A 137 11.78 -11.19 1.58
C VAL A 137 12.76 -11.52 2.71
N ALA A 138 13.09 -10.54 3.56
CA ALA A 138 13.98 -10.77 4.70
C ALA A 138 13.42 -11.79 5.71
N PHE A 139 12.12 -11.73 5.99
CA PHE A 139 11.43 -12.68 6.86
C PHE A 139 11.41 -14.09 6.26
N ALA A 140 11.15 -14.23 4.96
CA ALA A 140 11.25 -15.51 4.27
C ALA A 140 12.67 -16.10 4.33
N ALA A 141 13.70 -15.26 4.13
CA ALA A 141 15.09 -15.69 4.27
C ALA A 141 15.41 -16.17 5.69
N LEU A 142 14.95 -15.47 6.73
CA LEU A 142 15.06 -15.93 8.11
C LEU A 142 14.37 -17.28 8.31
N PHE A 143 13.17 -17.46 7.76
CA PHE A 143 12.44 -18.72 7.87
C PHE A 143 13.21 -19.89 7.23
N LEU A 144 13.84 -19.66 6.08
CA LEU A 144 14.72 -20.65 5.45
C LEU A 144 15.94 -20.99 6.32
N VAL A 145 16.57 -19.99 6.93
CA VAL A 145 17.70 -20.21 7.86
C VAL A 145 17.28 -21.04 9.06
N VAL A 146 16.09 -20.81 9.62
CA VAL A 146 15.58 -21.59 10.75
C VAL A 146 15.19 -23.01 10.35
N LEU A 147 14.65 -23.22 9.14
CA LEU A 147 14.26 -24.55 8.66
C LEU A 147 15.45 -25.45 8.31
N TRP A 148 16.55 -24.86 7.83
CA TRP A 148 17.75 -25.59 7.40
C TRP A 148 18.92 -25.51 8.40
N GLY A 149 18.76 -24.77 9.50
CA GLY A 149 19.78 -24.53 10.53
C GLY A 149 19.58 -25.34 11.79
#